data_AF-V9FKL7-F1
#
_entry.id   AF-V9FKL7-F1
#
_cell.length_a   1.000
_cell.length_b   1.000
_cell.length_c   1.000
_cell.angle_alpha   90.00
_cell.angle_beta   90.00
_cell.angle_gamma   90.00
#
_symmetry.space_group_name_H-M   'P 1'
#
loop_
_entity.id
_entity.type
_entity.pdbx_description
1 polymer ?
#
loop_
_entity_poly.entity_id
_entity_poly.type
_entity_poly.pdbx_seq_one_letter_code
_entity_poly.pdbx_strand_id
1 'polypeptide(L)'
;TREKITIPAAGGTRRRRLKPKLPKDKFTTLSTEFLDRVQAAVEPLHPPINDDFQLQRDGNGELVIRTNSKEFVIKVLSSKQQIEFLSPVSGLRTYQWNLMTKRWEDETDSHDIEGLLTRDLMRFCAGIPLF
;
A
#
# COMPACT_ATOMS: atom_id res chain seq x y z
N THR A 1 -16.53 -4.52 57.50
CA THR A 1 -16.96 -5.23 56.26
C THR A 1 -16.43 -4.43 55.09
N ARG A 2 -15.56 -5.00 54.26
CA ARG A 2 -14.78 -4.26 53.24
C ARG A 2 -15.51 -4.37 51.90
N GLU A 3 -16.07 -3.28 51.40
CA GLU A 3 -16.77 -3.26 50.12
C GLU A 3 -15.78 -3.39 48.95
N LYS A 4 -16.00 -4.39 48.09
CA LYS A 4 -15.27 -4.57 46.82
C LYS A 4 -15.85 -3.62 45.79
N ILE A 5 -15.12 -2.54 45.51
CA ILE A 5 -15.36 -1.70 44.32
C ILE A 5 -14.94 -2.52 43.10
N THR A 6 -15.92 -2.87 42.26
CA THR A 6 -15.69 -3.55 40.98
C THR A 6 -15.57 -2.49 39.90
N ILE A 7 -14.39 -2.37 39.30
CA ILE A 7 -14.12 -1.49 38.16
C ILE A 7 -14.69 -2.16 36.89
N PRO A 8 -15.50 -1.49 36.06
CA PRO A 8 -15.94 -2.07 34.81
C PRO A 8 -14.76 -2.19 33.84
N ALA A 9 -14.45 -3.41 33.41
CA ALA A 9 -13.49 -3.66 32.36
C ALA A 9 -14.00 -3.05 31.05
N ALA A 10 -13.32 -2.01 30.56
CA ALA A 10 -13.52 -1.46 29.23
C ALA A 10 -12.94 -2.42 28.16
N GLY A 11 -13.58 -3.58 28.02
CA GLY A 11 -13.28 -4.57 26.98
C GLY A 11 -14.29 -4.48 25.85
N GLY A 12 -14.58 -3.28 25.36
CA GLY A 12 -15.39 -3.10 24.17
C GLY A 12 -14.63 -3.66 22.98
N THR A 13 -14.95 -4.89 22.57
CA THR A 13 -14.63 -5.37 21.23
C THR A 13 -15.31 -4.40 20.27
N ARG A 14 -14.55 -3.41 19.79
CA ARG A 14 -14.93 -2.56 18.67
C ARG A 14 -15.23 -3.52 17.54
N ARG A 15 -16.51 -3.87 17.35
CA ARG A 15 -17.00 -4.47 16.12
C ARG A 15 -16.49 -3.52 15.04
N ARG A 16 -15.43 -3.93 14.31
CA ARG A 16 -14.95 -3.18 13.15
C ARG A 16 -16.19 -3.02 12.27
N ARG A 17 -16.79 -1.82 12.27
CA ARG A 17 -17.86 -1.49 11.33
C ARG A 17 -17.26 -1.83 9.97
N LEU A 18 -17.84 -2.81 9.29
CA LEU A 18 -17.43 -3.18 7.94
C LEU A 18 -17.53 -1.89 7.14
N LYS A 19 -16.37 -1.36 6.70
CA LYS A 19 -16.35 -0.19 5.82
C LYS A 19 -17.21 -0.56 4.60
N PRO A 20 -18.13 0.32 4.16
CA PRO A 20 -18.92 0.06 2.97
C PRO A 20 -18.00 -0.29 1.80
N LYS A 21 -18.25 -1.44 1.17
CA LYS A 21 -17.48 -1.85 -0.01
C LYS A 21 -17.73 -0.88 -1.15
N LEU A 22 -16.67 -0.56 -1.89
CA LEU A 22 -16.75 0.24 -3.11
C LEU A 22 -17.53 -0.54 -4.18
N PRO A 23 -18.19 0.14 -5.13
CA PRO A 23 -18.61 -0.49 -6.37
C PRO A 23 -17.39 -1.15 -7.06
N LYS A 24 -17.58 -2.33 -7.65
CA LYS A 24 -16.49 -3.11 -8.28
C LYS A 24 -15.75 -2.30 -9.34
N ASP A 25 -16.49 -1.61 -10.21
CA ASP A 25 -15.91 -0.81 -11.29
C ASP A 25 -15.09 0.34 -10.73
N LYS A 26 -15.60 1.00 -9.69
CA LYS A 26 -14.88 2.09 -9.01
C LYS A 26 -13.57 1.61 -8.38
N PHE A 27 -13.56 0.45 -7.73
CA PHE A 27 -12.32 -0.11 -7.19
C PHE A 27 -11.32 -0.45 -8.32
N THR A 28 -11.82 -1.03 -9.41
CA THR A 28 -11.00 -1.39 -10.58
C THR A 28 -10.35 -0.15 -11.20
N THR A 29 -11.12 0.93 -11.39
CA THR A 29 -10.60 2.21 -11.87
C THR A 29 -9.53 2.78 -10.92
N LEU A 30 -9.84 2.91 -9.63
CA LEU A 30 -8.91 3.50 -8.65
C LEU A 30 -7.60 2.70 -8.50
N SER A 31 -7.68 1.37 -8.56
CA SER A 31 -6.49 0.51 -8.48
C SER A 31 -5.67 0.58 -9.76
N THR A 32 -6.31 0.65 -10.93
CA THR A 32 -5.61 0.84 -12.21
C THR A 32 -4.90 2.20 -12.27
N GLU A 33 -5.59 3.28 -11.91
CA GLU A 33 -5.03 4.63 -11.82
C GLU A 33 -3.86 4.69 -10.84
N PHE A 34 -3.93 3.95 -9.74
CA PHE A 34 -2.81 3.87 -8.80
C PHE A 34 -1.59 3.18 -9.41
N LEU A 35 -1.76 2.03 -10.08
CA LEU A 35 -0.65 1.35 -10.76
C LEU A 35 -0.05 2.21 -11.88
N ASP A 36 -0.88 2.95 -12.62
CA ASP A 36 -0.43 3.89 -13.66
C ASP A 36 0.40 5.03 -13.04
N ARG A 37 -0.04 5.57 -11.90
CA ARG A 37 0.72 6.60 -11.15
C ARG A 37 2.05 6.06 -10.64
N VAL A 38 2.09 4.84 -10.10
CA VAL A 38 3.35 4.22 -9.66
C VAL A 38 4.31 4.08 -10.84
N GLN A 39 3.83 3.57 -11.98
CA GLN A 39 4.64 3.41 -13.18
C GLN A 39 5.21 4.75 -13.67
N ALA A 40 4.38 5.79 -13.75
CA ALA A 40 4.84 7.13 -14.13
C ALA A 40 5.83 7.73 -13.11
N ALA A 41 5.59 7.54 -11.82
CA ALA A 41 6.42 8.10 -10.76
C ALA A 41 7.82 7.46 -10.72
N VAL A 42 7.94 6.18 -11.04
CA VAL A 42 9.23 5.46 -11.04
C VAL A 42 9.97 5.51 -12.37
N GLU A 43 9.34 6.01 -13.44
CA GLU A 43 9.96 6.16 -14.76
C GLU A 43 11.34 6.85 -14.71
N PRO A 44 11.55 7.94 -13.95
CA PRO A 44 12.86 8.59 -13.88
C PRO A 44 13.94 7.75 -13.22
N LEU A 45 13.59 6.68 -12.51
CA LEU A 45 14.54 5.80 -11.83
C LEU A 45 15.14 4.75 -12.77
N HIS A 46 14.61 4.60 -13.99
CA HIS A 46 15.15 3.70 -14.99
C HIS A 46 16.59 4.06 -15.41
N PRO A 47 17.29 3.14 -16.10
CA PRO A 47 18.59 3.45 -16.70
C PRO A 47 18.56 4.74 -17.52
N PRO A 48 19.62 5.57 -17.47
CA PRO A 48 20.93 5.29 -16.87
C PRO A 48 21.06 5.65 -15.38
N ILE A 49 19.99 6.09 -14.70
CA ILE A 49 20.11 6.49 -13.28
C ILE A 49 20.39 5.27 -12.40
N ASN A 50 19.72 4.16 -12.68
CA ASN A 50 19.93 2.88 -12.02
C ASN A 50 19.98 1.77 -13.07
N ASP A 51 21.17 1.25 -13.36
CA ASP A 51 21.40 0.29 -14.45
C ASP A 51 20.59 -1.00 -14.33
N ASP A 52 20.28 -1.43 -13.10
CA ASP A 52 19.56 -2.66 -12.81
C ASP A 52 18.07 -2.45 -12.49
N PHE A 53 17.56 -1.22 -12.67
CA PHE A 53 16.16 -0.92 -12.39
C PHE A 53 15.26 -1.49 -13.47
N GLN A 54 14.29 -2.30 -13.06
CA GLN A 54 13.32 -2.93 -13.93
C GLN A 54 11.93 -2.79 -13.35
N LEU A 55 10.97 -2.51 -14.22
CA LEU A 55 9.55 -2.48 -13.91
C LEU A 55 8.83 -3.53 -14.77
N GLN A 56 8.03 -4.37 -14.12
CA GLN A 56 7.18 -5.33 -14.80
C GLN A 56 5.76 -5.20 -14.27
N ARG A 57 4.79 -5.09 -15.19
CA ARG A 57 3.37 -5.06 -14.84
C ARG A 57 2.68 -6.20 -15.54
N ASP A 58 1.95 -7.00 -14.79
CA ASP A 58 1.12 -8.06 -15.34
C ASP A 58 -0.30 -7.55 -15.66
N GLY A 59 -1.04 -8.30 -16.47
CA GLY A 59 -2.45 -7.99 -16.77
C GLY A 59 -3.41 -8.31 -15.63
N ASN A 60 -2.94 -8.90 -14.53
CA ASN A 60 -3.75 -9.36 -13.40
C ASN A 60 -3.76 -8.37 -12.22
N GLY A 61 -3.13 -7.20 -12.37
CA GLY A 61 -3.06 -6.18 -11.34
C GLY A 61 -1.88 -6.35 -10.38
N GLU A 62 -0.81 -7.02 -10.82
CA GLU A 62 0.48 -7.09 -10.14
C GLU A 62 1.50 -6.21 -10.85
N LEU A 63 2.27 -5.47 -10.06
CA LEU A 63 3.38 -4.63 -10.51
C LEU A 63 4.60 -4.97 -9.65
N VAL A 64 5.69 -5.30 -10.32
CA VAL A 64 6.95 -5.72 -9.73
C VAL A 64 8.03 -4.72 -10.10
N ILE A 65 8.69 -4.17 -9.08
CA ILE A 65 9.86 -3.29 -9.24
C ILE A 65 11.08 -4.06 -8.76
N ARG A 66 12.12 -4.14 -9.60
CA ARG A 66 13.41 -4.73 -9.24
C ARG A 66 14.50 -3.67 -9.32
N THR A 67 15.35 -3.64 -8.31
CA THR A 67 16.54 -2.79 -8.25
C THR A 67 17.48 -3.30 -7.18
N ASN A 68 18.79 -3.23 -7.40
CA ASN A 68 19.85 -3.64 -6.47
C ASN A 68 19.64 -5.06 -5.88
N SER A 69 19.30 -6.03 -6.75
CA SER A 69 18.96 -7.40 -6.35
C SER A 69 17.81 -7.52 -5.33
N LYS A 70 16.97 -6.48 -5.22
CA LYS A 70 15.75 -6.47 -4.42
C LYS A 70 14.52 -6.43 -5.31
N GLU A 71 13.44 -6.97 -4.79
CA GLU A 71 12.14 -7.02 -5.45
C GLU A 71 11.09 -6.41 -4.53
N PHE A 72 10.28 -5.52 -5.10
CA PHE A 72 9.09 -4.95 -4.51
C PHE A 72 7.89 -5.42 -5.32
N VAL A 73 6.82 -5.82 -4.64
CA VAL A 73 5.60 -6.30 -5.31
C VAL A 73 4.40 -5.51 -4.82
N ILE A 74 3.66 -4.94 -5.76
CA ILE A 74 2.37 -4.29 -5.54
C ILE A 74 1.30 -5.15 -6.21
N LYS A 75 0.34 -5.63 -5.44
CA LYS A 75 -0.69 -6.57 -5.91
C LYS A 75 -2.09 -6.07 -5.58
N VAL A 76 -2.95 -6.01 -6.59
CA VAL A 76 -4.36 -5.66 -6.44
C VAL A 76 -5.16 -6.91 -6.06
N LEU A 77 -5.78 -6.88 -4.88
CA LEU A 77 -6.67 -7.93 -4.39
C LEU A 77 -8.15 -7.55 -4.57
N SER A 78 -8.66 -7.75 -5.78
CA SER A 78 -10.04 -7.34 -6.17
C SER A 78 -11.14 -7.91 -5.29
N SER A 79 -11.01 -9.15 -4.79
CA SER A 79 -12.01 -9.78 -3.91
C SER A 79 -12.10 -9.11 -2.53
N LYS A 80 -10.98 -8.58 -2.05
CA LYS A 80 -10.86 -7.90 -0.76
C LYS A 80 -10.96 -6.38 -0.87
N GLN A 81 -10.91 -5.84 -2.08
CA GLN A 81 -10.79 -4.39 -2.35
C GLN A 81 -9.60 -3.76 -1.64
N GLN A 82 -8.45 -4.43 -1.75
CA GLN A 82 -7.21 -4.05 -1.10
C GLN A 82 -6.07 -4.00 -2.11
N ILE A 83 -5.02 -3.28 -1.75
CA ILE A 83 -3.71 -3.36 -2.40
C ILE A 83 -2.73 -3.92 -1.38
N GLU A 84 -2.00 -4.96 -1.77
CA GLU A 84 -0.87 -5.47 -1.00
C GLU A 84 0.43 -4.88 -1.54
N PHE A 85 1.29 -4.44 -0.64
CA PHE A 85 2.63 -3.99 -0.95
C PHE A 85 3.63 -4.82 -0.15
N LEU A 86 4.45 -5.60 -0.85
CA LEU A 86 5.55 -6.34 -0.28
C LEU A 86 6.85 -5.56 -0.51
N SER A 87 7.43 -5.12 0.59
CA SER A 87 8.72 -4.43 0.62
C SER A 87 9.78 -5.30 1.30
N PRO A 88 11.02 -5.36 0.77
CA PRO A 88 12.15 -6.01 1.44
C PRO A 88 12.57 -5.29 2.74
N VAL A 89 12.04 -4.09 3.02
CA VAL A 89 12.35 -3.30 4.23
C VAL A 89 11.21 -3.34 5.24
N SER A 90 9.97 -3.11 4.77
CA SER A 90 8.81 -2.94 5.65
C SER A 90 7.95 -4.18 5.80
N GLY A 91 8.29 -5.25 5.08
CA GLY A 91 7.47 -6.45 4.97
C GLY A 91 6.22 -6.23 4.14
N LEU A 92 5.24 -7.12 4.32
CA LEU A 92 3.94 -7.04 3.67
C LEU A 92 3.03 -6.04 4.39
N ARG A 93 2.42 -5.15 3.61
CA ARG A 93 1.42 -4.16 4.06
C ARG A 93 0.16 -4.23 3.20
N THR A 94 -0.96 -3.84 3.79
CA THR A 94 -2.27 -3.91 3.14
C THR A 94 -2.96 -2.57 3.23
N TYR A 95 -3.38 -2.06 2.08
CA TYR A 95 -3.95 -0.73 1.93
C TYR A 95 -5.40 -0.80 1.47
N GLN A 96 -6.19 0.15 1.95
CA GLN A 96 -7.57 0.37 1.53
C GLN A 96 -7.75 1.80 1.06
N TRP A 97 -8.62 1.98 0.08
CA TRP A 97 -8.99 3.31 -0.36
C TRP A 97 -9.79 4.05 0.71
N ASN A 98 -9.29 5.21 1.13
CA ASN A 98 -9.99 6.12 2.01
C ASN A 98 -10.80 7.14 1.19
N LEU A 99 -12.13 7.11 1.34
CA LEU A 99 -13.05 7.97 0.61
C LEU A 99 -12.93 9.47 0.95
N MET A 100 -12.45 9.78 2.15
CA MET A 100 -12.30 11.16 2.66
C MET A 100 -10.99 11.78 2.18
N THR A 101 -9.87 11.07 2.38
CA THR A 101 -8.54 11.59 2.02
C THR A 101 -8.16 11.33 0.56
N LYS A 102 -8.93 10.49 -0.15
CA LYS A 102 -8.65 10.06 -1.53
C LYS A 102 -7.27 9.41 -1.68
N ARG A 103 -6.89 8.60 -0.70
CA ARG A 103 -5.57 7.96 -0.61
C ARG A 103 -5.70 6.47 -0.30
N TRP A 104 -4.66 5.72 -0.63
CA TRP A 104 -4.51 4.32 -0.25
C TRP A 104 -3.79 4.28 1.10
N GLU A 105 -4.54 3.97 2.16
CA GLU A 105 -4.05 4.03 3.54
C GLU A 105 -3.91 2.63 4.15
N ASP A 106 -2.82 2.43 4.90
CA ASP A 106 -2.54 1.18 5.61
C ASP A 106 -3.63 0.90 6.66
N GLU A 107 -4.03 -0.37 6.78
CA GLU A 107 -5.07 -0.77 7.73
C GLU A 107 -4.71 -0.64 9.21
N THR A 108 -3.42 -0.53 9.52
CA THR A 108 -2.87 -0.61 10.88
C THR A 108 -2.64 0.79 11.46
N ASP A 109 -1.97 1.66 10.72
CA ASP A 109 -1.50 2.97 11.19
C ASP A 109 -1.82 4.13 10.22
N SER A 110 -2.59 3.87 9.17
CA SER A 110 -3.18 4.88 8.26
C SER A 110 -2.17 5.74 7.48
N HIS A 111 -0.92 5.30 7.34
CA HIS A 111 0.02 5.97 6.44
C HIS A 111 -0.33 5.67 4.97
N ASP A 112 0.10 6.56 4.08
CA ASP A 112 -0.13 6.44 2.63
C ASP A 112 0.93 5.54 1.95
N ILE A 113 0.49 4.71 1.00
CA ILE A 113 1.35 3.76 0.28
C ILE A 113 2.46 4.43 -0.52
N GLU A 114 2.23 5.60 -1.13
CA GLU A 114 3.19 6.29 -2.00
C GLU A 114 4.37 6.80 -1.16
N GLY A 115 4.07 7.30 0.04
CA GLY A 115 5.09 7.69 1.01
C GLY A 115 5.94 6.50 1.48
N LEU A 116 5.32 5.35 1.74
CA LEU A 116 6.06 4.14 2.15
C LEU A 116 6.94 3.61 1.02
N LEU A 117 6.38 3.52 -0.19
CA LEU A 117 7.08 3.07 -1.39
C LEU A 117 8.28 3.97 -1.69
N THR A 118 8.11 5.29 -1.64
CA THR A 118 9.19 6.27 -1.82
C THR A 118 10.32 6.05 -0.82
N ARG A 119 9.97 6.01 0.47
CA ARG A 119 10.95 5.80 1.56
C ARG A 119 11.71 4.50 1.41
N ASP A 120 11.06 3.44 0.95
CA ASP A 120 11.67 2.12 0.84
C ASP A 120 12.50 1.96 -0.45
N LEU A 121 12.04 2.48 -1.59
CA LEU A 121 12.79 2.47 -2.86
C LEU A 121 14.10 3.24 -2.76
N MET A 122 14.08 4.43 -2.16
CA MET A 122 15.27 5.28 -2.00
C MET A 122 16.41 4.63 -1.21
N ARG A 123 16.19 3.47 -0.57
CA ARG A 123 17.26 2.70 0.09
C ARG A 123 18.06 1.83 -0.87
N PHE A 124 17.56 1.58 -2.08
CA PHE A 124 18.16 0.64 -3.03
C PHE A 124 18.48 1.26 -4.38
N CYS A 125 17.87 2.39 -4.74
CA CYS A 125 18.13 3.10 -5.98
C CYS A 125 18.47 4.59 -5.74
N ALA A 126 19.21 5.18 -6.66
CA ALA A 126 19.43 6.62 -6.74
C ALA A 126 18.19 7.33 -7.32
N GLY A 127 17.91 8.54 -6.80
CA GLY A 127 16.74 9.33 -7.19
C GLY A 127 15.54 9.11 -6.27
N ILE A 128 14.44 9.81 -6.59
CA ILE A 128 13.19 9.80 -5.82
C ILE A 128 12.03 9.63 -6.81
N PRO A 129 11.08 8.70 -6.58
CA PRO A 129 9.85 8.64 -7.35
C PRO A 129 9.08 9.97 -7.35
N LEU A 130 8.44 10.32 -8.46
CA LEU A 130 7.71 11.59 -8.64
C LEU A 130 6.20 11.43 -8.40
N PHE A 131 5.79 11.18 -7.15
CA PHE A 131 4.38 11.12 -6.73
C PHE A 131 3.75 12.51 -6.51
#